data_AF-A0A9P6YG33-F1
#
_entry.id   AF-A0A9P6YG33-F1
#
_cell.length_a   1.000
_cell.length_b   1.000
_cell.length_c   1.000
_cell.angle_alpha   90.00
_cell.angle_beta   90.00
_cell.angle_gamma   90.00
#
_symmetry.space_group_name_H-M   'P 1'
#
loop_
_entity.id
_entity.type
_entity.pdbx_description
1 polymer ?
#
loop_
_entity_poly.entity_id
_entity_poly.type
_entity_poly.pdbx_seq_one_letter_code
_entity_poly.pdbx_strand_id
1 'polypeptide(L)'
;MWRPRSDVGRIQWRDVQFTLTNGVPDTVWLHIRQPKETNTKSIQLGVIQEEDLCFVRNLFRFMELTNQHRQHLAEDHTLFLGYLEVDSKPTTSVQPSTVGKWVQSAMEKAGVDRRYKAHSLRSATSTKAVMLGVPIDQVKDHANWSLNSNTFERFYYRPPRRRLRSTRIQQSIFSNAENSTTLEDESEPTRIELGTTSNTNVGEEESENVVHTRPWYRRYF
;
A
#
# COMPACT_ATOMS: atom_id res chain seq x y z
N MET A 1 6.06 -6.52 6.10
CA MET A 1 6.44 -6.06 4.74
C MET A 1 7.89 -5.64 4.68
N TRP A 2 8.67 -6.34 3.86
CA TRP A 2 10.11 -6.14 3.75
C TRP A 2 10.45 -5.01 2.77
N ARG A 3 11.45 -4.21 3.12
CA ARG A 3 11.94 -3.09 2.30
C ARG A 3 12.87 -3.61 1.21
N PRO A 4 12.64 -3.25 -0.08
CA PRO A 4 13.49 -3.69 -1.17
C PRO A 4 14.98 -3.43 -0.99
N ARG A 5 15.34 -2.27 -0.40
CA ARG A 5 16.74 -1.94 -0.15
C ARG A 5 17.27 -2.62 1.11
N SER A 6 16.79 -2.19 2.28
CA SER A 6 17.42 -2.55 3.56
C SER A 6 17.15 -3.95 4.05
N ASP A 7 16.08 -4.58 3.58
CA ASP A 7 15.66 -5.90 4.07
C ASP A 7 15.97 -6.92 2.97
N VAL A 8 15.31 -6.81 1.81
CA VAL A 8 15.46 -7.75 0.69
C VAL A 8 16.88 -7.75 0.12
N GLY A 9 17.47 -6.56 -0.07
CA GLY A 9 18.84 -6.43 -0.57
C GLY A 9 19.93 -6.89 0.40
N ARG A 10 19.58 -7.33 1.61
CA ARG A 10 20.50 -7.88 2.62
C ARG A 10 20.24 -9.34 2.95
N ILE A 11 19.24 -9.99 2.33
CA ILE A 11 19.03 -11.43 2.50
C ILE A 11 20.31 -12.13 2.07
N GLN A 12 20.82 -13.01 2.92
CA GLN A 12 21.99 -13.84 2.59
C GLN A 12 21.51 -15.13 1.93
N TRP A 13 22.35 -15.69 1.06
CA TRP A 13 22.01 -16.94 0.37
C TRP A 13 21.76 -18.10 1.36
N ARG A 14 22.57 -18.18 2.43
CA ARG A 14 22.43 -19.18 3.50
C ARG A 14 21.17 -19.04 4.36
N ASP A 15 20.47 -17.92 4.25
CA ASP A 15 19.27 -17.62 5.05
C ASP A 15 17.96 -17.90 4.27
N VAL A 16 18.07 -18.63 3.15
CA VAL A 16 16.95 -19.13 2.37
C VAL A 16 16.87 -20.64 2.52
N GLN A 17 15.74 -21.13 3.03
CA GLN A 17 15.54 -22.55 3.30
C GLN A 17 14.26 -23.03 2.61
N PHE A 18 14.36 -24.09 1.82
CA PHE A 18 13.21 -24.69 1.15
C PHE A 18 12.74 -25.94 1.87
N THR A 19 11.43 -26.15 1.88
CA THR A 19 10.84 -27.46 2.14
C THR A 19 10.38 -28.04 0.81
N LEU A 20 10.84 -29.25 0.50
CA LEU A 20 10.50 -29.95 -0.72
C LEU A 20 9.48 -31.05 -0.45
N THR A 21 8.49 -31.16 -1.32
CA THR A 21 7.52 -32.25 -1.35
C THR A 21 7.73 -33.02 -2.64
N ASN A 22 8.10 -34.30 -2.55
CA ASN A 22 8.43 -35.13 -3.72
C ASN A 22 9.52 -34.54 -4.64
N GLY A 23 10.51 -33.87 -4.04
CA GLY A 23 11.61 -33.23 -4.79
C GLY A 23 11.25 -31.88 -5.44
N VAL A 24 10.02 -31.39 -5.25
CA VAL A 24 9.56 -30.09 -5.76
C VAL A 24 9.46 -29.09 -4.60
N PRO A 25 9.93 -27.84 -4.74
CA PRO A 25 9.85 -26.84 -3.67
C PRO A 25 8.38 -26.43 -3.42
N ASP A 26 7.93 -26.63 -2.18
CA ASP A 26 6.55 -26.37 -1.74
C ASP A 26 6.44 -25.11 -0.88
N THR A 27 7.40 -24.92 0.03
CA THR A 27 7.51 -23.70 0.83
C THR A 27 8.94 -23.19 0.89
N VAL A 28 9.08 -21.89 1.12
CA VAL A 28 10.36 -21.25 1.39
C VAL A 28 10.28 -20.41 2.65
N TRP A 29 11.31 -20.54 3.47
CA TRP A 29 11.59 -19.70 4.62
C TRP A 29 12.72 -18.73 4.25
N LEU A 30 12.45 -17.45 4.45
CA LEU A 30 13.46 -16.39 4.31
C LEU A 30 13.72 -15.81 5.70
N HIS A 31 14.99 -15.65 6.02
CA HIS A 31 15.43 -15.01 7.26
C HIS A 31 16.33 -13.81 6.98
N ILE A 32 16.17 -12.75 7.78
CA ILE A 32 17.03 -11.57 7.74
C ILE A 32 17.63 -11.38 9.13
N ARG A 33 18.96 -11.54 9.21
CA ARG A 33 19.74 -11.43 10.44
C ARG A 33 19.95 -10.01 10.95
N GLN A 34 20.04 -9.03 10.04
CA GLN A 34 20.33 -7.63 10.38
C GLN A 34 19.39 -6.66 9.62
N PRO A 35 18.07 -6.71 9.91
CA PRO A 35 17.13 -5.76 9.31
C PRO A 35 17.35 -4.36 9.91
N LYS A 36 16.90 -3.32 9.20
CA LYS A 36 17.14 -1.92 9.61
C LYS A 36 16.45 -1.52 10.92
N GLU A 37 15.40 -2.23 11.34
CA GLU A 37 14.46 -1.73 12.37
C GLU A 37 14.19 -2.70 13.51
N THR A 38 14.69 -3.93 13.44
CA THR A 38 14.46 -4.99 14.42
C THR A 38 15.72 -5.83 14.55
N ASN A 39 15.73 -6.76 15.51
CA ASN A 39 16.87 -7.67 15.67
C ASN A 39 16.87 -8.76 14.58
N THR A 40 15.71 -9.27 14.17
CA THR A 40 15.56 -10.25 13.07
C THR A 40 14.18 -10.13 12.41
N LYS A 41 14.02 -10.64 11.19
CA LYS A 41 12.73 -10.83 10.50
C LYS A 41 12.72 -12.14 9.73
N SER A 42 11.61 -12.88 9.82
CA SER A 42 11.41 -14.11 9.03
C SER A 42 10.07 -14.07 8.32
N ILE A 43 9.97 -14.76 7.19
CA ILE A 43 8.70 -15.00 6.49
C ILE A 43 8.73 -16.40 5.87
N GLN A 44 7.59 -17.08 5.94
CA GLN A 44 7.33 -18.31 5.18
C GLN A 44 6.39 -17.98 4.04
N LEU A 45 6.69 -18.48 2.84
CA LEU A 45 5.86 -18.34 1.65
C LEU A 45 5.60 -19.73 1.06
N GLY A 46 4.35 -19.98 0.67
CA GLY A 46 3.95 -21.19 -0.06
C GLY A 46 3.88 -20.95 -1.57
N VAL A 47 3.81 -22.05 -2.32
CA VAL A 47 3.54 -22.03 -3.76
C VAL A 47 2.18 -21.41 -4.08
N ILE A 48 2.07 -20.83 -5.28
CA ILE A 48 0.82 -20.32 -5.86
C ILE A 48 0.60 -21.02 -7.21
N GLN A 49 -0.61 -20.93 -7.76
CA GLN A 49 -0.98 -21.67 -8.98
C GLN A 49 -0.28 -21.13 -10.23
N GLU A 50 -0.05 -19.82 -10.29
CA GLU A 50 0.56 -19.15 -11.43
C GLU A 50 2.09 -19.33 -11.42
N GLU A 51 2.57 -20.31 -12.19
CA GLU A 51 3.97 -20.72 -12.21
C GLU A 51 4.96 -19.58 -12.47
N ASP A 52 4.69 -18.77 -13.48
CA ASP A 52 5.55 -17.64 -13.87
C ASP A 52 5.63 -16.55 -12.80
N LEU A 53 4.65 -16.51 -11.90
CA LEU A 53 4.61 -15.57 -10.78
C LEU A 53 4.97 -16.23 -9.45
N CYS A 54 5.21 -17.55 -9.44
CA CYS A 54 5.45 -18.30 -8.23
C CYS A 54 6.84 -18.00 -7.68
N PHE A 55 6.89 -17.19 -6.64
CA PHE A 55 8.13 -16.80 -5.97
C PHE A 55 8.95 -18.02 -5.51
N VAL A 56 8.31 -19.03 -4.92
CA VAL A 56 8.99 -20.21 -4.38
C VAL A 56 9.77 -20.94 -5.47
N ARG A 57 9.11 -21.24 -6.59
CA ARG A 57 9.71 -22.00 -7.70
C ARG A 57 10.74 -21.17 -8.47
N ASN A 58 10.45 -19.90 -8.75
CA ASN A 58 11.40 -19.00 -9.39
C ASN A 58 12.65 -18.76 -8.54
N LEU A 59 12.50 -18.62 -7.21
CA LEU A 59 13.64 -18.45 -6.32
C LEU A 59 14.48 -19.73 -6.23
N PHE A 60 13.84 -20.89 -6.12
CA PHE A 60 14.52 -22.18 -6.12
C PHE A 60 15.37 -22.33 -7.38
N ARG A 61 14.75 -22.11 -8.55
CA ARG A 61 15.44 -22.17 -9.85
C ARG A 61 16.60 -21.18 -9.94
N PHE A 62 16.40 -19.94 -9.48
CA PHE A 62 17.46 -18.94 -9.44
C PHE A 62 18.64 -19.38 -8.57
N MET A 63 18.38 -19.98 -7.41
CA MET A 63 19.43 -20.47 -6.52
C MET A 63 20.20 -21.65 -7.12
N GLU A 64 19.53 -22.58 -7.81
CA GLU A 64 20.19 -23.66 -8.55
C GLU A 64 21.12 -23.12 -9.64
N LEU A 65 20.60 -22.24 -10.50
CA LEU A 65 21.35 -21.67 -11.63
C LEU A 65 22.55 -20.85 -11.17
N THR A 66 22.43 -20.16 -10.03
CA THR A 66 23.52 -19.34 -9.51
C THR A 66 24.48 -20.08 -8.58
N ASN A 67 24.27 -21.37 -8.30
CA ASN A 67 25.04 -22.11 -7.31
C ASN A 67 26.53 -22.18 -7.63
N GLN A 68 26.88 -22.41 -8.91
CA GLN A 68 28.27 -22.52 -9.34
C GLN A 68 29.04 -21.20 -9.18
N HIS A 69 28.37 -20.06 -9.32
CA HIS A 69 28.97 -18.73 -9.19
C HIS A 69 29.25 -18.32 -7.73
N ARG A 70 28.84 -19.13 -6.74
CA ARG A 70 28.93 -18.79 -5.31
C ARG A 70 30.14 -19.39 -4.60
N GLN A 71 30.85 -20.33 -5.23
CA GLN A 71 31.95 -21.08 -4.62
C GLN A 71 33.09 -20.21 -4.08
N HIS A 72 33.35 -19.07 -4.75
CA HIS A 72 34.42 -18.14 -4.38
C HIS A 72 33.96 -16.94 -3.55
N LEU A 73 32.67 -16.89 -3.20
CA LEU A 73 32.11 -15.79 -2.42
C LEU A 73 32.25 -16.05 -0.92
N ALA A 74 32.27 -14.98 -0.14
CA ALA A 74 32.22 -15.07 1.33
C ALA A 74 30.95 -15.81 1.80
N GLU A 75 31.01 -16.44 2.97
CA GLU A 75 29.88 -17.20 3.52
C GLU A 75 28.61 -16.35 3.70
N ASP A 76 28.79 -15.06 3.99
CA ASP A 76 27.74 -14.09 4.25
C ASP A 76 27.27 -13.32 3.00
N HIS A 77 27.63 -13.81 1.80
CA HIS A 77 27.23 -13.19 0.54
C HIS A 77 25.71 -13.09 0.38
N THR A 78 25.28 -12.04 -0.30
CA THR A 78 23.84 -11.78 -0.48
C THR A 78 23.21 -12.77 -1.46
N LEU A 79 21.91 -12.95 -1.32
CA LEU A 79 21.12 -13.80 -2.20
C LEU A 79 21.26 -13.38 -3.66
N PHE A 80 21.25 -12.08 -3.94
CA PHE A 80 21.35 -11.55 -5.29
C PHE A 80 22.80 -11.24 -5.66
N LEU A 81 23.20 -11.65 -6.87
CA LEU A 81 24.56 -11.50 -7.36
C LEU A 81 24.64 -10.45 -8.46
N GLY A 82 25.79 -9.77 -8.53
CA GLY A 82 26.17 -8.85 -9.59
C GLY A 82 27.30 -9.44 -10.41
N TYR A 83 27.41 -9.00 -11.67
CA TYR A 83 28.48 -9.42 -12.59
C TYR A 83 28.54 -10.94 -12.81
N LEU A 84 27.37 -11.59 -12.97
CA LEU A 84 27.30 -13.04 -13.23
C LEU A 84 27.90 -13.43 -14.59
N GLU A 85 27.69 -12.60 -15.61
CA GLU A 85 28.06 -12.87 -17.02
C GLU A 85 29.06 -11.84 -17.54
N VAL A 86 29.96 -11.35 -16.67
CA VAL A 86 30.93 -10.30 -17.03
C VAL A 86 32.34 -10.83 -16.84
N ASP A 87 32.98 -11.33 -17.90
CA ASP A 87 34.32 -11.94 -17.84
C ASP A 87 35.39 -11.02 -17.23
N SER A 88 35.23 -9.71 -17.41
CA SER A 88 36.16 -8.69 -16.89
C SER A 88 35.99 -8.37 -15.40
N LYS A 89 34.97 -8.92 -14.72
CA LYS A 89 34.67 -8.60 -13.32
C LYS A 89 34.28 -9.84 -12.53
N PRO A 90 34.86 -10.06 -11.34
CA PRO A 90 34.44 -11.16 -10.49
C PRO A 90 32.99 -10.98 -10.07
N THR A 91 32.24 -12.09 -10.01
CA THR A 91 30.92 -12.12 -9.41
C THR A 91 30.98 -11.61 -7.98
N THR A 92 29.99 -10.82 -7.56
CA THR A 92 29.95 -10.24 -6.22
C THR A 92 28.53 -10.13 -5.68
N SER A 93 28.41 -9.89 -4.38
CA SER A 93 27.13 -9.55 -3.76
C SER A 93 26.62 -8.20 -4.27
N VAL A 94 25.34 -8.12 -4.62
CA VAL A 94 24.77 -6.81 -4.99
C VAL A 94 24.67 -5.89 -3.80
N GLN A 95 24.81 -4.59 -4.05
CA GLN A 95 24.49 -3.58 -3.06
C GLN A 95 22.96 -3.48 -2.85
N PRO A 96 22.49 -3.20 -1.62
CA PRO A 96 21.08 -2.95 -1.31
C PRO A 96 20.39 -1.93 -2.23
N SER A 97 21.15 -0.92 -2.67
CA SER A 97 20.67 0.10 -3.60
C SER A 97 20.36 -0.45 -4.98
N THR A 98 21.13 -1.44 -5.46
CA THR A 98 20.93 -2.14 -6.74
C THR A 98 19.59 -2.87 -6.76
N VAL A 99 19.27 -3.63 -5.71
CA VAL A 99 17.96 -4.31 -5.60
C VAL A 99 16.82 -3.30 -5.62
N GLY A 100 16.96 -2.18 -4.92
CA GLY A 100 15.98 -1.09 -4.98
C GLY A 100 15.79 -0.51 -6.38
N LYS A 101 16.87 -0.39 -7.17
CA LYS A 101 16.83 0.06 -8.57
C LYS A 101 16.18 -0.99 -9.48
N TRP A 102 16.46 -2.28 -9.29
CA TRP A 102 15.81 -3.36 -10.04
C TRP A 102 14.31 -3.37 -9.81
N VAL A 103 13.86 -3.24 -8.57
CA VAL A 103 12.43 -3.14 -8.24
C VAL A 103 11.81 -1.91 -8.90
N GLN A 104 12.46 -0.75 -8.86
CA GLN A 104 11.95 0.44 -9.54
C GLN A 104 11.90 0.23 -11.07
N SER A 105 12.91 -0.38 -11.67
CA SER A 105 12.91 -0.70 -13.10
C SER A 105 11.78 -1.66 -13.49
N ALA A 106 11.53 -2.69 -12.66
CA ALA A 106 10.41 -3.60 -12.86
C ALA A 106 9.05 -2.88 -12.78
N MET A 107 8.88 -1.97 -11.82
CA MET A 107 7.69 -1.11 -11.73
C MET A 107 7.50 -0.27 -12.99
N GLU A 108 8.57 0.37 -13.49
CA GLU A 108 8.52 1.18 -14.71
C GLU A 108 8.15 0.34 -15.94
N LYS A 109 8.72 -0.88 -16.07
CA LYS A 109 8.36 -1.82 -17.14
C LYS A 109 6.91 -2.29 -17.06
N ALA A 110 6.35 -2.37 -15.86
CA ALA A 110 4.94 -2.67 -15.63
C ALA A 110 4.00 -1.47 -15.85
N GLY A 111 4.49 -0.34 -16.38
CA GLY A 111 3.69 0.86 -16.66
C GLY A 111 3.42 1.73 -15.43
N VAL A 112 4.08 1.48 -14.30
CA VAL A 112 3.98 2.36 -13.12
C VAL A 112 4.81 3.62 -13.34
N ASP A 113 4.20 4.78 -13.13
CA ASP A 113 4.84 6.09 -13.27
C ASP A 113 6.15 6.19 -12.44
N ARG A 114 7.19 6.75 -13.06
CA ARG A 114 8.55 6.92 -12.50
C ARG A 114 8.60 7.72 -11.19
N ARG A 115 7.58 8.52 -10.88
CA ARG A 115 7.45 9.21 -9.59
C ARG A 115 7.36 8.24 -8.42
N TYR A 116 6.81 7.04 -8.65
CA TYR A 116 6.74 6.00 -7.64
C TYR A 116 8.07 5.24 -7.55
N LYS A 117 8.63 5.22 -6.34
CA LYS A 117 9.86 4.48 -6.04
C LYS A 117 9.53 3.13 -5.40
N ALA A 118 10.53 2.26 -5.26
CA ALA A 118 10.39 0.95 -4.64
C ALA A 118 9.70 0.98 -3.26
N HIS A 119 9.87 2.06 -2.47
CA HIS A 119 9.19 2.23 -1.17
C HIS A 119 7.66 2.39 -1.29
N SER A 120 7.16 2.85 -2.44
CA SER A 120 5.71 3.01 -2.69
C SER A 120 4.98 1.68 -2.64
N LEU A 121 5.66 0.57 -2.96
CA LEU A 121 5.10 -0.78 -2.84
C LEU A 121 4.63 -1.05 -1.41
N ARG A 122 5.39 -0.63 -0.40
CA ARG A 122 5.02 -0.81 1.02
C ARG A 122 3.69 -0.13 1.34
N SER A 123 3.49 1.09 0.86
CA SER A 123 2.21 1.82 1.03
C SER A 123 1.06 1.12 0.30
N ALA A 124 1.28 0.76 -0.98
CA ALA A 124 0.26 0.16 -1.83
C ALA A 124 -0.21 -1.20 -1.31
N THR A 125 0.73 -2.07 -0.97
CA THR A 125 0.47 -3.41 -0.44
C THR A 125 -0.19 -3.37 0.94
N SER A 126 0.28 -2.53 1.86
CA SER A 126 -0.37 -2.34 3.17
C SER A 126 -1.79 -1.81 3.02
N THR A 127 -2.01 -0.85 2.11
CA THR A 127 -3.36 -0.35 1.78
C THR A 127 -4.24 -1.48 1.24
N LYS A 128 -3.74 -2.29 0.30
CA LYS A 128 -4.47 -3.42 -0.27
C LYS A 128 -4.83 -4.45 0.80
N ALA A 129 -3.93 -4.75 1.74
CA ALA A 129 -4.21 -5.65 2.85
C ALA A 129 -5.38 -5.15 3.71
N VAL A 130 -5.38 -3.87 4.09
CA VAL A 130 -6.50 -3.26 4.81
C VAL A 130 -7.79 -3.30 4.00
N MET A 131 -7.72 -3.04 2.69
CA MET A 131 -8.89 -3.13 1.79
C MET A 131 -9.44 -4.55 1.66
N LEU A 132 -8.63 -5.57 1.88
CA LEU A 132 -9.03 -6.97 1.91
C LEU A 132 -9.54 -7.40 3.31
N GLY A 133 -9.65 -6.47 4.26
CA GLY A 133 -10.21 -6.72 5.58
C GLY A 133 -9.18 -7.08 6.65
N VAL A 134 -7.88 -7.05 6.35
CA VAL A 134 -6.85 -7.27 7.38
C VAL A 134 -6.87 -6.11 8.37
N PRO A 135 -6.99 -6.35 9.69
CA PRO A 135 -7.00 -5.29 10.69
C PRO A 135 -5.77 -4.40 10.60
N ILE A 136 -5.95 -3.10 10.80
CA ILE A 136 -4.86 -2.11 10.70
C ILE A 136 -3.71 -2.45 11.66
N ASP A 137 -4.02 -2.92 12.87
CA ASP A 137 -3.01 -3.27 13.87
C ASP A 137 -2.14 -4.45 13.41
N GLN A 138 -2.73 -5.46 12.75
CA GLN A 138 -1.98 -6.56 12.16
C GLN A 138 -1.11 -6.09 10.99
N VAL A 139 -1.60 -5.15 10.16
CA VAL A 139 -0.81 -4.56 9.08
C VAL A 139 0.36 -3.75 9.65
N LYS A 140 0.13 -2.99 10.73
CA LYS A 140 1.18 -2.22 11.43
C LYS A 140 2.22 -3.13 12.03
N ASP A 141 1.81 -4.16 12.75
CA ASP A 141 2.71 -5.18 13.30
C ASP A 141 3.53 -5.86 12.20
N HIS A 142 2.87 -6.38 11.17
CA HIS A 142 3.53 -7.03 10.03
C HIS A 142 4.50 -6.09 9.30
N ALA A 143 4.18 -4.80 9.20
CA ALA A 143 5.04 -3.80 8.60
C ALA A 143 6.16 -3.33 9.55
N ASN A 144 6.11 -3.64 10.84
CA ASN A 144 6.97 -3.07 11.88
C ASN A 144 6.75 -1.55 12.04
N TRP A 145 5.48 -1.13 12.09
CA TRP A 145 5.07 0.20 12.54
C TRP A 145 4.58 0.12 13.99
N SER A 146 4.86 1.18 14.77
CA SER A 146 4.33 1.29 16.13
C SER A 146 2.80 1.29 16.12
N LEU A 147 2.19 0.41 16.93
CA LEU A 147 0.74 0.30 17.09
C LEU A 147 0.12 1.62 17.60
N ASN A 148 0.86 2.34 18.45
CA ASN A 148 0.41 3.59 19.07
C ASN A 148 0.60 4.83 18.15
N SER A 149 1.24 4.67 16.99
CA SER A 149 1.54 5.77 16.08
C SER A 149 0.53 5.85 14.94
N ASN A 150 0.12 7.05 14.53
CA ASN A 150 -0.75 7.26 13.37
C ASN A 150 0.02 7.39 12.02
N THR A 151 1.29 6.98 11.99
CA THR A 151 2.17 7.15 10.84
C THR A 151 1.64 6.41 9.60
N PHE A 152 1.13 5.19 9.80
CA PHE A 152 0.59 4.40 8.70
C PHE A 152 -0.63 5.10 8.09
N GLU A 153 -1.59 5.46 8.92
CA GLU A 153 -2.87 6.05 8.58
C GLU A 153 -2.69 7.40 7.86
N ARG A 154 -1.75 8.23 8.32
CA ARG A 154 -1.49 9.55 7.72
C ARG A 154 -0.68 9.49 6.43
N PHE A 155 0.37 8.68 6.39
CA PHE A 155 1.38 8.77 5.32
C PHE A 155 1.37 7.60 4.33
N TYR A 156 0.92 6.42 4.75
CA TYR A 156 1.04 5.18 3.96
C TYR A 156 -0.31 4.64 3.48
N TYR A 157 -1.37 4.78 4.27
CA TYR A 157 -2.70 4.35 3.90
C TYR A 157 -3.26 5.29 2.81
N ARG A 158 -3.42 4.75 1.61
CA ARG A 158 -3.81 5.49 0.40
C ARG A 158 -4.87 4.70 -0.37
N PRO A 159 -6.06 4.45 0.20
CA PRO A 159 -7.12 3.74 -0.51
C PRO A 159 -7.51 4.54 -1.78
N PRO A 160 -7.91 3.87 -2.87
CA PRO A 160 -8.39 4.54 -4.07
C PRO A 160 -9.47 5.56 -3.70
N ARG A 161 -9.44 6.75 -4.32
CA ARG A 161 -10.50 7.76 -4.14
C ARG A 161 -11.83 7.10 -4.47
N ARG A 162 -12.65 6.90 -3.45
CA ARG A 162 -13.86 6.11 -3.55
C ARG A 162 -14.97 6.93 -4.21
N ARG A 163 -14.89 7.13 -5.54
CA ARG A 163 -16.04 7.58 -6.35
C ARG A 163 -17.27 6.70 -6.06
N LEU A 164 -17.03 5.41 -5.78
CA LEU A 164 -18.06 4.42 -5.47
C LEU A 164 -18.89 4.69 -4.20
N ARG A 165 -18.44 5.47 -3.18
CA ARG A 165 -19.33 5.85 -2.05
C ARG A 165 -20.33 6.86 -2.54
N SER A 166 -19.82 7.96 -3.09
CA SER A 166 -20.64 9.05 -3.59
C SER A 166 -21.57 8.56 -4.67
N THR A 167 -21.11 7.73 -5.61
CA THR A 167 -21.95 7.12 -6.65
C THR A 167 -23.01 6.20 -6.05
N ARG A 168 -22.68 5.31 -5.10
CA ARG A 168 -23.68 4.41 -4.49
C ARG A 168 -24.68 5.17 -3.62
N ILE A 169 -24.24 6.21 -2.91
CA ILE A 169 -25.10 7.11 -2.13
C ILE A 169 -26.01 7.90 -3.07
N GLN A 170 -25.45 8.52 -4.11
CA GLN A 170 -26.21 9.26 -5.12
C GLN A 170 -27.18 8.35 -5.86
N GLN A 171 -26.75 7.17 -6.32
CA GLN A 171 -27.63 6.18 -6.92
C GLN A 171 -28.75 5.80 -5.97
N SER A 172 -28.48 5.53 -4.69
CA SER A 172 -29.52 5.24 -3.70
C SER A 172 -30.48 6.40 -3.45
N ILE A 173 -30.04 7.65 -3.58
CA ILE A 173 -30.89 8.84 -3.45
C ILE A 173 -31.81 8.97 -4.68
N PHE A 174 -31.27 8.76 -5.88
CA PHE A 174 -31.99 8.99 -7.14
C PHE A 174 -32.71 7.75 -7.67
N SER A 175 -32.41 6.53 -7.20
CA SER A 175 -33.06 5.29 -7.64
C SER A 175 -34.46 5.09 -7.03
N ASN A 176 -34.83 5.85 -6.00
CA ASN A 176 -36.18 5.84 -5.44
C ASN A 176 -37.09 6.92 -6.06
N ALA A 177 -36.58 7.73 -6.99
CA ALA A 177 -37.33 8.84 -7.58
C ALA A 177 -38.23 8.43 -8.76
N GLU A 178 -38.24 7.15 -9.17
CA GLU A 178 -38.95 6.73 -10.39
C GLU A 178 -40.38 6.21 -10.19
N ASN A 179 -40.99 6.30 -8.99
CA ASN A 179 -42.38 5.79 -8.78
C ASN A 179 -43.36 6.76 -8.11
N SER A 180 -43.11 8.08 -8.11
CA SER A 180 -44.16 9.07 -7.78
C SER A 180 -44.30 10.11 -8.87
N THR A 181 -44.77 9.66 -10.03
CA THR A 181 -45.55 10.53 -10.91
C THR A 181 -46.98 10.00 -10.89
N THR A 182 -47.67 10.21 -9.77
CA THR A 182 -49.12 10.29 -9.81
C THR A 182 -49.41 11.63 -10.46
N LEU A 183 -50.09 11.60 -11.60
CA LEU A 183 -50.74 12.76 -12.20
C LEU A 183 -51.70 13.34 -11.17
N GLU A 184 -51.29 14.37 -10.45
CA GLU A 184 -52.20 15.29 -9.79
C GLU A 184 -51.94 16.68 -10.37
N ASP A 185 -52.94 17.08 -11.15
CA ASP A 185 -53.42 18.41 -11.52
C ASP A 185 -52.46 19.60 -11.47
N GLU A 186 -52.41 20.33 -12.59
CA GLU A 186 -51.69 21.59 -12.74
C GLU A 186 -52.16 22.62 -11.70
N SER A 187 -51.33 22.90 -10.69
CA SER A 187 -51.41 24.16 -9.96
C SER A 187 -50.18 25.01 -10.28
N GLU A 188 -50.43 26.08 -11.03
CA GLU A 188 -49.51 27.18 -11.37
C GLU A 188 -48.54 27.55 -10.22
N PRO A 189 -47.23 27.69 -10.49
CA PRO A 189 -46.29 28.17 -9.48
C PRO A 189 -46.57 29.64 -9.17
N THR A 190 -46.96 29.94 -7.93
CA THR A 190 -47.08 31.33 -7.47
C THR A 190 -45.70 32.00 -7.51
N ARG A 191 -45.55 32.92 -8.45
CA ARG A 191 -44.38 33.77 -8.67
C ARG A 191 -44.09 34.57 -7.40
N ILE A 192 -43.01 34.24 -6.68
CA ILE A 192 -42.48 35.09 -5.61
C ILE A 192 -41.73 36.25 -6.29
N GLU A 193 -42.39 37.40 -6.38
CA GLU A 193 -41.76 38.64 -6.82
C GLU A 193 -40.83 39.18 -5.73
N LEU A 194 -39.53 39.24 -6.06
CA LEU A 194 -38.54 39.99 -5.28
C LEU A 194 -38.77 41.49 -5.51
N GLY A 195 -39.61 42.10 -4.66
CA GLY A 195 -39.73 43.54 -4.56
C GLY A 195 -38.56 44.12 -3.77
N THR A 196 -37.60 44.76 -4.45
CA THR A 196 -36.62 45.63 -3.81
C THR A 196 -37.19 47.03 -3.64
N THR A 197 -37.43 47.47 -2.41
CA THR A 197 -37.54 48.90 -2.09
C THR A 197 -36.71 49.24 -0.87
N SER A 198 -35.98 50.35 -1.01
CA SER A 198 -35.04 50.93 -0.06
C SER A 198 -35.76 51.94 0.83
N ASN A 199 -35.50 51.90 2.15
CA ASN A 199 -35.15 53.01 3.05
C ASN A 199 -35.72 52.90 4.49
N THR A 200 -34.77 52.74 5.43
CA THR A 200 -34.52 53.53 6.66
C THR A 200 -35.69 53.92 7.60
N ASN A 201 -35.79 53.31 8.81
CA ASN A 201 -35.21 53.79 10.09
C ASN A 201 -35.80 53.05 11.33
N VAL A 202 -34.88 52.54 12.16
CA VAL A 202 -34.84 52.37 13.64
C VAL A 202 -36.06 51.84 14.42
N GLY A 203 -35.82 50.73 15.11
CA GLY A 203 -36.38 50.37 16.42
C GLY A 203 -35.52 49.27 17.05
N GLU A 204 -34.79 49.59 18.12
CA GLU A 204 -34.02 48.64 18.91
C GLU A 204 -34.95 47.64 19.60
N GLU A 205 -34.69 46.34 19.44
CA GLU A 205 -35.07 45.32 20.42
C GLU A 205 -33.99 44.25 20.46
N GLU A 206 -33.31 44.17 21.61
CA GLU A 206 -32.27 43.20 21.90
C GLU A 206 -32.84 41.77 21.89
N SER A 207 -32.23 40.89 21.11
CA SER A 207 -32.12 39.48 21.49
C SER A 207 -30.83 38.89 20.92
N GLU A 208 -29.87 38.67 21.82
CA GLU A 208 -28.64 37.94 21.52
C GLU A 208 -28.98 36.51 21.09
N ASN A 209 -28.70 36.17 19.84
CA ASN A 209 -28.50 34.78 19.43
C ASN A 209 -27.00 34.50 19.36
N VAL A 210 -26.45 34.02 20.47
CA VAL A 210 -25.07 33.55 20.56
C VAL A 210 -24.92 32.29 19.70
N VAL A 211 -24.42 32.43 18.48
CA VAL A 211 -23.98 31.29 17.67
C VAL A 211 -22.62 30.83 18.17
N HIS A 212 -22.60 29.86 19.08
CA HIS A 212 -21.38 29.15 19.42
C HIS A 212 -20.97 28.24 18.25
N THR A 213 -20.05 28.72 17.42
CA THR A 213 -19.26 27.84 16.55
C THR A 213 -18.27 27.08 17.41
N ARG A 214 -18.46 25.76 17.56
CA ARG A 214 -17.41 24.89 18.12
C ARG A 214 -16.42 24.52 17.00
N PRO A 215 -15.13 24.85 17.13
CA PRO A 215 -14.10 24.39 16.21
C PRO A 215 -13.94 22.87 16.29
N TRP A 216 -13.81 22.21 15.14
CA TRP A 216 -13.73 20.75 14.98
C TRP A 216 -12.39 20.14 15.44
N TYR A 217 -11.60 20.81 16.28
CA TYR A 217 -10.37 20.27 16.87
C TYR A 217 -10.15 20.77 18.32
N ARG A 218 -10.55 19.96 19.30
CA ARG A 218 -9.90 19.82 20.63
C ARG A 218 -9.98 18.33 20.96
N ARG A 219 -8.95 17.52 20.73
CA ARG A 219 -7.65 17.39 21.43
C ARG A 219 -7.87 17.06 22.92
N TYR A 220 -8.01 15.75 23.18
CA TYR A 220 -7.89 15.16 24.51
C TYR A 220 -6.45 15.34 25.01
N PHE A 221 -6.30 16.13 26.07
CA PHE A 221 -5.60 15.70 27.27
C PHE A 221 -6.67 15.56 28.35
#